data_AF-A0A7W8UI46-F1
#
_entry.id   AF-A0A7W8UI46-F1
#
_cell.length_a   1.000
_cell.length_b   1.000
_cell.length_c   1.000
_cell.angle_alpha   90.00
_cell.angle_beta   90.00
_cell.angle_gamma   90.00
#
_symmetry.space_group_name_H-M   'P 1'
#
loop_
_entity.id
_entity.type
_entity.pdbx_description
1 polymer ?
#
loop_
_entity_poly.entity_id
_entity_poly.type
_entity_poly.pdbx_seq_one_letter_code
_entity_poly.pdbx_strand_id
1 'polypeptide(L)'
;MQARLEEVDAKLMAWHRADECSRRLAQIPGVGPIGVEIDEDKIDDAVLALLWLTLHNERCAWKGFDWATTDRLHKKGLIGDPINKSKSLILTDEGLERSEALFRELFTRPPQ
;
A
#
# COMPACT_ATOMS: atom_id res chain seq x y z
N MET A 1 3.86 -29.90 4.38
CA MET A 1 3.37 -28.50 4.24
C MET A 1 2.97 -28.22 2.79
N GLN A 2 3.85 -28.49 1.82
CA GLN A 2 3.59 -28.34 0.38
C GLN A 2 2.28 -28.99 -0.12
N ALA A 3 2.06 -30.28 0.18
CA ALA A 3 0.90 -31.02 -0.32
C ALA A 3 -0.46 -30.45 0.14
N ARG A 4 -0.51 -29.78 1.30
CA ARG A 4 -1.75 -29.15 1.81
C ARG A 4 -2.07 -27.84 1.09
N LEU A 5 -1.05 -27.15 0.57
CA LEU A 5 -1.22 -25.95 -0.24
C LEU A 5 -1.74 -26.32 -1.63
N GLU A 6 -1.14 -27.34 -2.25
CA GLU A 6 -1.57 -27.86 -3.56
C GLU A 6 -3.03 -28.34 -3.56
N GLU A 7 -3.48 -28.97 -2.47
CA GLU A 7 -4.87 -29.38 -2.32
C GLU A 7 -5.83 -28.18 -2.23
N VAL A 8 -5.44 -27.13 -1.51
CA VAL A 8 -6.22 -25.90 -1.39
C VAL A 8 -6.29 -25.19 -2.75
N ASP A 9 -5.17 -25.09 -3.47
CA ASP A 9 -5.10 -24.49 -4.80
C ASP A 9 -5.97 -25.26 -5.80
N ALA A 10 -5.93 -26.60 -5.79
CA ALA A 10 -6.76 -27.42 -6.65
C ALA A 10 -8.26 -27.20 -6.40
N LYS A 11 -8.67 -27.08 -5.13
CA LYS A 11 -10.06 -26.76 -4.74
C LYS A 11 -10.46 -25.35 -5.18
N LEU A 12 -9.57 -24.38 -5.02
CA LEU A 12 -9.77 -22.99 -5.47
C LEU A 12 -9.95 -22.92 -6.99
N MET A 13 -9.12 -23.63 -7.74
CA MET A 13 -9.21 -23.70 -9.21
C MET A 13 -10.46 -24.45 -9.69
N ALA A 14 -10.96 -25.42 -8.94
CA ALA A 14 -12.24 -26.05 -9.22
C ALA A 14 -13.40 -25.08 -9.00
N TRP A 15 -13.38 -24.33 -7.90
CA TRP A 15 -14.36 -23.29 -7.59
C TRP A 15 -14.34 -22.17 -8.63
N HIS A 16 -13.17 -21.62 -8.96
CA HIS A 16 -13.01 -20.58 -9.99
C HIS A 16 -13.61 -21.01 -11.34
N ARG A 17 -13.39 -22.26 -11.75
CA ARG A 17 -13.95 -22.79 -13.01
C ARG A 17 -15.47 -22.91 -12.98
N ALA A 18 -16.09 -23.11 -11.82
CA ALA A 18 -17.54 -23.25 -11.67
C ALA A 18 -18.25 -21.89 -11.50
N ASP A 19 -17.53 -20.85 -11.09
CA ASP A 19 -18.12 -19.56 -10.72
C ASP A 19 -17.91 -18.49 -11.80
N GLU A 20 -19.01 -17.97 -12.36
CA GLU A 20 -18.95 -16.94 -13.41
C GLU A 20 -18.36 -15.61 -12.91
N CYS A 21 -18.69 -15.21 -11.68
CA CYS A 21 -18.22 -13.94 -11.10
C CYS A 21 -16.70 -13.97 -10.93
N SER A 22 -16.16 -15.07 -10.43
CA SER A 22 -14.73 -15.35 -10.28
C SER A 22 -14.00 -15.31 -11.63
N ARG A 23 -14.56 -15.94 -12.69
CA ARG A 23 -14.00 -15.88 -14.05
C ARG A 23 -14.00 -14.46 -14.64
N ARG A 24 -15.00 -13.64 -14.30
CA ARG A 24 -15.08 -12.25 -14.76
C ARG A 24 -14.10 -11.35 -14.01
N LEU A 25 -13.91 -11.57 -12.71
CA LEU A 25 -12.91 -10.85 -11.91
C LEU A 25 -11.48 -11.15 -12.39
N ALA A 26 -11.17 -12.40 -12.73
CA ALA A 26 -9.84 -12.79 -13.22
C ALA A 26 -9.44 -12.17 -14.58
N GLN A 27 -10.41 -11.56 -15.30
CA GLN A 27 -10.15 -10.83 -16.55
C GLN A 27 -9.77 -9.37 -16.30
N ILE A 28 -9.95 -8.86 -15.07
CA ILE A 28 -9.57 -7.50 -14.72
C ILE A 28 -8.03 -7.46 -14.57
N PRO A 29 -7.32 -6.57 -15.28
CA PRO A 29 -5.88 -6.43 -15.12
C PRO A 29 -5.50 -6.21 -13.65
N GLY A 30 -4.62 -7.07 -13.11
CA GLY A 30 -4.19 -7.02 -11.71
C GLY A 30 -5.06 -7.80 -10.72
N VAL A 31 -6.15 -8.44 -11.17
CA VAL A 31 -6.99 -9.32 -10.36
C VAL A 31 -6.84 -10.73 -10.93
N GLY A 32 -6.04 -11.57 -10.26
CA GLY A 32 -5.86 -12.97 -10.67
C GLY A 32 -7.03 -13.85 -10.22
N PRO A 33 -7.09 -15.12 -10.67
CA PRO A 33 -8.03 -16.12 -10.14
C PRO A 33 -7.74 -16.46 -8.66
N ILE A 34 -6.60 -16.02 -8.14
CA ILE A 34 -6.08 -16.27 -6.79
C ILE A 34 -5.80 -14.92 -6.11
N GLY A 35 -6.85 -14.13 -5.88
CA GLY A 35 -6.74 -12.84 -5.17
C GLY A 35 -6.04 -11.73 -5.95
N VAL A 36 -6.12 -10.53 -5.40
CA VAL A 36 -5.40 -9.34 -5.90
C VAL A 36 -3.97 -9.42 -5.38
N GLU A 37 -2.99 -9.45 -6.28
CA GLU A 37 -1.59 -9.22 -5.91
C GLU A 37 -1.43 -7.72 -5.65
N ILE A 38 -1.18 -7.36 -4.39
CA ILE A 38 -1.05 -5.96 -3.98
C ILE A 38 0.37 -5.51 -4.27
N ASP A 39 0.51 -4.49 -5.11
CA ASP A 39 1.76 -3.75 -5.30
C ASP A 39 2.02 -2.91 -4.04
N GLU A 40 2.76 -3.48 -3.10
CA GLU A 40 3.08 -2.83 -1.83
C GLU A 40 3.85 -1.53 -2.01
N ASP A 41 4.68 -1.41 -3.05
CA ASP A 41 5.44 -0.20 -3.33
C ASP A 41 4.51 0.95 -3.76
N LYS A 42 3.49 0.67 -4.57
CA LYS A 42 2.46 1.68 -4.89
C LYS A 42 1.62 2.07 -3.69
N ILE A 43 1.32 1.14 -2.80
CA ILE A 43 0.61 1.46 -1.55
C ILE A 43 1.48 2.35 -0.67
N ASP A 44 2.77 2.02 -0.53
CA ASP A 44 3.73 2.81 0.24
C ASP A 44 3.86 4.22 -0.33
N ASP A 45 4.01 4.36 -1.65
CA ASP A 45 4.12 5.67 -2.32
C ASP A 45 2.85 6.50 -2.14
N ALA A 46 1.66 5.89 -2.29
CA ALA A 46 0.40 6.58 -2.07
C ALA A 46 0.23 7.03 -0.61
N VAL A 47 0.58 6.17 0.36
CA VAL A 47 0.52 6.53 1.78
C VAL A 47 1.53 7.63 2.12
N LEU A 48 2.76 7.55 1.60
CA LEU A 48 3.76 8.58 1.81
C LEU A 48 3.30 9.93 1.25
N ALA A 49 2.70 9.96 0.05
CA ALA A 49 2.08 11.15 -0.51
C ALA A 49 0.95 11.70 0.37
N LEU A 50 0.07 10.83 0.90
CA LEU A 50 -1.01 11.27 1.79
C LEU A 50 -0.53 11.78 3.15
N LEU A 51 0.63 11.36 3.64
CA LEU A 51 1.23 11.94 4.84
C LEU A 51 1.51 13.43 4.65
N TRP A 52 1.97 13.85 3.45
CA TRP A 52 2.18 15.25 3.10
C TRP A 52 0.91 16.10 3.26
N LEU A 53 -0.26 15.57 2.87
CA LEU A 53 -1.55 16.24 3.01
C LEU A 53 -1.90 16.55 4.48
N THR A 54 -1.40 15.75 5.42
CA THR A 54 -1.69 15.87 6.86
C THR A 54 -0.55 16.50 7.67
N LEU A 55 0.43 17.09 6.98
CA LEU A 55 1.57 17.75 7.60
C LEU A 55 1.14 18.87 8.54
N HIS A 56 1.73 18.85 9.73
CA HIS A 56 1.66 19.89 10.75
C HIS A 56 3.02 19.98 11.44
N ASN A 57 3.29 21.11 12.09
CA ASN A 57 4.58 21.36 12.76
C ASN A 57 5.77 21.05 11.82
N GLU A 58 5.63 21.44 10.56
CA GLU A 58 6.60 21.29 9.45
C GLU A 58 6.88 19.85 8.99
N ARG A 59 6.86 18.85 9.87
CA ARG A 59 7.31 17.47 9.56
C ARG A 59 6.47 16.35 10.17
N CYS A 60 5.45 16.69 10.95
CA CYS A 60 4.63 15.70 11.64
C CYS A 60 3.37 15.42 10.82
N ALA A 61 3.00 14.15 10.70
CA ALA A 61 1.77 13.70 10.04
C ALA A 61 0.99 12.76 10.96
N TRP A 62 -0.32 12.62 10.77
CA TRP A 62 -1.12 11.74 11.63
C TRP A 62 -0.85 10.26 11.37
N LYS A 63 -0.72 9.48 12.45
CA LYS A 63 -0.52 8.03 12.42
C LYS A 63 -1.84 7.29 12.15
N GLY A 64 -2.41 7.48 10.96
CA GLY A 64 -3.72 6.97 10.56
C GLY A 64 -3.70 5.78 9.59
N PHE A 65 -2.53 5.33 9.16
CA PHE A 65 -2.37 4.29 8.14
C PHE A 65 -2.02 2.92 8.72
N ASP A 66 -2.18 1.88 7.90
CA ASP A 66 -1.87 0.50 8.22
C ASP A 66 -0.43 0.32 8.76
N TRP A 67 -0.28 -0.60 9.71
CA TRP A 67 0.99 -0.82 10.41
C TRP A 67 2.07 -1.40 9.49
N ALA A 68 1.73 -2.35 8.60
CA ALA A 68 2.71 -2.94 7.70
C ALA A 68 3.28 -1.90 6.73
N THR A 69 2.43 -0.99 6.26
CA THR A 69 2.84 0.12 5.38
C THR A 69 3.78 1.09 6.11
N THR A 70 3.42 1.51 7.33
CA THR A 70 4.27 2.43 8.11
C THR A 70 5.59 1.77 8.55
N ASP A 71 5.60 0.47 8.82
CA ASP A 71 6.82 -0.29 9.09
C ASP A 71 7.75 -0.37 7.87
N ARG A 72 7.21 -0.63 6.65
CA ARG A 72 8.00 -0.58 5.42
C ARG A 72 8.57 0.82 5.14
N LEU A 73 7.79 1.88 5.35
CA LEU A 73 8.26 3.26 5.19
C LEU A 73 9.37 3.61 6.19
N HIS A 74 9.28 3.10 7.42
CA HIS A 74 10.35 3.28 8.40
C HIS A 74 11.62 2.53 8.01
N LYS A 75 11.49 1.27 7.55
CA LYS A 75 12.61 0.48 7.03
C LYS A 75 13.27 1.13 5.81
N LYS A 76 12.49 1.85 4.99
CA LYS A 76 12.98 2.68 3.87
C LYS A 76 13.66 3.98 4.33
N GLY A 77 13.64 4.32 5.62
CA GLY A 77 14.26 5.55 6.14
C GLY A 77 13.46 6.83 5.90
N LEU A 78 12.21 6.72 5.43
CA LEU A 78 11.38 7.86 5.01
C LEU A 78 10.61 8.45 6.20
N ILE A 79 10.38 7.66 7.25
CA ILE A 79 9.76 8.13 8.49
C ILE A 79 10.56 7.67 9.71
N GLY A 80 10.43 8.41 10.81
CA GLY A 80 10.89 7.97 12.13
C GLY A 80 10.12 6.74 12.64
N ASP A 81 10.61 6.15 13.73
CA ASP A 81 10.04 4.91 14.29
C ASP A 81 8.54 5.06 14.56
N PRO A 82 7.67 4.31 13.86
CA PRO A 82 6.23 4.40 14.02
C PRO A 82 5.79 3.74 15.34
N ILE A 83 6.59 2.88 15.98
CA ILE A 83 6.22 2.14 17.19
C ILE A 83 6.44 3.02 18.43
N ASN A 84 5.62 4.05 18.56
CA ASN A 84 5.63 4.93 19.72
C ASN A 84 4.19 5.30 20.16
N LYS A 85 4.09 5.94 21.33
CA LYS A 85 2.82 6.40 21.94
C LYS A 85 2.27 7.70 21.31
N SER A 86 3.03 8.33 20.41
CA SER A 86 2.60 9.54 19.71
C SER A 86 1.48 9.24 18.74
N LYS A 87 0.58 10.21 18.58
CA LYS A 87 -0.45 10.20 17.53
C LYS A 87 0.11 10.64 16.17
N SER A 88 1.34 11.15 16.14
CA SER A 88 1.99 11.67 14.94
C SER A 88 3.24 10.87 14.59
N LEU A 89 3.42 10.66 13.28
CA LEU A 89 4.64 10.19 12.64
C LEU A 89 5.49 11.39 12.25
N ILE A 90 6.81 11.24 12.26
CA ILE A 90 7.75 12.29 11.85
C ILE A 90 8.40 11.88 10.53
N LEU A 91 8.35 12.74 9.52
CA LEU A 91 9.04 12.53 8.24
C LEU A 91 10.52 12.92 8.36
N THR A 92 11.39 12.09 7.78
CA THR A 92 12.82 12.42 7.58
C THR A 92 12.97 13.47 6.46
N ASP A 93 14.20 13.94 6.19
CA ASP A 93 14.42 14.96 5.13
C ASP A 93 14.04 14.39 3.78
N GLU A 94 14.55 13.19 3.49
CA GLU A 94 14.22 12.42 2.30
C GLU A 94 12.72 12.09 2.24
N GLY A 95 12.12 11.67 3.37
CA GLY A 95 10.70 11.37 3.43
C GLY A 95 9.81 12.57 3.11
N LEU A 96 10.17 13.75 3.61
CA LEU A 96 9.43 14.98 3.35
C LEU A 96 9.48 15.36 1.88
N GLU A 97 10.69 15.42 1.29
CA GLU A 97 10.87 15.74 -0.13
C GLU A 97 10.13 14.74 -1.03
N ARG A 98 10.29 13.44 -0.75
CA ARG A 98 9.63 12.39 -1.53
C ARG A 98 8.12 12.40 -1.38
N SER A 99 7.59 12.69 -0.18
CA SER A 99 6.14 12.81 0.05
C SER A 99 5.51 13.93 -0.77
N GLU A 100 6.17 15.09 -0.88
CA GLU A 100 5.67 16.19 -1.72
C GLU A 100 5.71 15.82 -3.20
N ALA A 101 6.83 15.24 -3.66
CA ALA A 101 7.00 14.84 -5.05
C ALA A 101 5.92 13.82 -5.49
N LEU A 102 5.72 12.77 -4.69
CA LEU A 102 4.69 11.77 -4.93
C LEU A 102 3.29 12.36 -4.88
N PHE A 103 3.01 13.31 -3.97
CA PHE A 103 1.70 13.97 -3.93
C PHE A 103 1.43 14.74 -5.22
N ARG A 104 2.42 15.46 -5.73
CA ARG A 104 2.32 16.17 -7.02
C ARG A 104 2.11 15.20 -8.17
N GLU A 105 2.87 14.11 -8.22
CA GLU A 105 2.76 13.12 -9.28
C GLU A 105 1.40 12.40 -9.28
N LEU A 106 0.96 11.91 -8.12
CA LEU A 106 -0.19 11.01 -8.02
C LEU A 106 -1.53 11.73 -7.96
N PHE A 107 -1.58 12.92 -7.36
CA PHE A 107 -2.85 13.54 -6.97
C PHE A 107 -3.08 14.94 -7.54
N THR A 108 -2.17 15.49 -8.34
CA THR A 108 -2.40 16.78 -9.04
C THR A 108 -2.80 16.57 -10.50
N ARG A 109 -3.53 17.53 -11.06
CA ARG A 109 -3.88 17.53 -12.48
C ARG A 109 -2.75 18.21 -13.27
N PRO A 110 -2.47 17.74 -14.51
CA PRO A 110 -1.60 18.50 -15.41
C PRO A 110 -2.20 19.90 -15.66
N PRO A 111 -1.36 20.92 -15.86
CA PRO A 111 -1.85 22.24 -16.24
C PRO A 111 -2.67 22.14 -17.54
N GLN A 112 -3.86 22.74 -17.53
CA GLN A 112 -4.75 22.81 -18.69
C GLN A 112 -4.26 23.83 -19.72
#